data_AF-A0A2K8ZAP6-F1
#
_entry.id   AF-A0A2K8ZAP6-F1
#
_cell.length_a   1.000
_cell.length_b   1.000
_cell.length_c   1.000
_cell.angle_alpha   90.00
_cell.angle_beta   90.00
_cell.angle_gamma   90.00
#
_symmetry.space_group_name_H-M   'P 1'
#
loop_
_entity.id
_entity.type
_entity.pdbx_description
1 polymer ?
#
loop_
_entity_poly.entity_id
_entity_poly.type
_entity_poly.pdbx_seq_one_letter_code
_entity_poly.pdbx_strand_id
1 'polypeptide(L)' 'MAVLDSFSFGLPVITTPVGGIPDMLTNSVNALIFEAGDVGALSKCLERCMNDSHFRHSLSDSFINWLRLFLT' A
#
# COMPACT_ATOMS: atom_id res chain seq x y z
N MET A 1 12.91 5.06 -5.38
CA MET A 1 11.53 5.57 -5.59
C MET A 1 10.67 5.11 -4.43
N ALA A 2 10.04 6.00 -3.64
CA ALA A 2 9.47 5.64 -2.34
C ALA A 2 8.53 4.42 -2.30
N VAL A 3 7.58 4.31 -3.23
CA VAL A 3 6.59 3.21 -3.26
C VAL A 3 7.23 1.87 -3.66
N LEU A 4 7.99 1.85 -4.76
CA LEU A 4 8.67 0.64 -5.24
C LEU A 4 9.79 0.16 -4.29
N ASP A 5 10.49 1.10 -3.66
CA ASP A 5 11.48 0.77 -2.63
C ASP A 5 10.77 0.10 -1.45
N SER A 6 9.63 0.64 -1.00
CA SER A 6 8.83 0.03 0.07
C SER A 6 8.41 -1.41 -0.25
N PHE A 7 8.02 -1.69 -1.49
CA PHE A 7 7.66 -3.05 -1.93
C PHE A 7 8.85 -4.00 -1.90
N SER A 8 10.03 -3.53 -2.29
CA SER A 8 11.26 -4.32 -2.28
C SER A 8 11.67 -4.73 -0.85
N PHE A 9 11.22 -3.96 0.16
CA PHE A 9 11.40 -4.27 1.57
C PHE A 9 10.19 -4.97 2.22
N GLY A 10 9.13 -5.29 1.45
CA GLY A 10 7.93 -5.91 1.97
C GLY A 10 7.17 -5.03 2.97
N LEU A 11 7.24 -3.70 2.81
CA LEU A 11 6.55 -2.75 3.68
C LEU A 11 5.17 -2.37 3.12
N PRO A 12 4.14 -2.26 3.99
CA PRO A 12 2.81 -1.79 3.57
C PRO A 12 2.88 -0.32 3.15
N VAL A 13 2.09 0.06 2.15
CA VAL A 13 2.05 1.43 1.63
C VAL A 13 0.68 2.08 1.87
N ILE A 14 0.73 3.31 2.38
CA ILE A 14 -0.41 4.23 2.48
C ILE A 14 -0.06 5.44 1.61
N THR A 15 -0.89 5.77 0.61
CA THR A 15 -0.57 6.80 -0.38
C THR A 15 -1.82 7.52 -0.90
N THR A 16 -1.64 8.62 -1.62
CA THR A 16 -2.70 9.31 -2.36
C THR A 16 -2.77 8.84 -3.81
N PRO A 17 -3.92 8.99 -4.51
CA PRO A 17 -4.11 8.55 -5.89
C PRO A 17 -3.51 9.55 -6.91
N VAL A 18 -2.21 9.82 -6.81
CA VAL A 18 -1.51 10.78 -7.68
C VAL A 18 -0.54 10.08 -8.63
N GLY A 19 -0.35 10.64 -9.83
CA GLY A 19 0.51 10.03 -10.85
C GLY A 19 0.00 8.66 -11.30
N GLY A 20 0.91 7.71 -11.51
CA GLY A 20 0.57 6.33 -11.92
C GLY A 20 0.08 5.43 -10.79
N ILE A 21 -0.18 5.95 -9.58
CA ILE A 21 -0.65 5.15 -8.44
C ILE A 21 -1.98 4.44 -8.74
N PRO A 22 -3.00 5.09 -9.33
CA PRO A 22 -4.26 4.42 -9.66
C PRO A 22 -4.12 3.28 -10.67
N ASP A 23 -3.07 3.30 -11.51
CA ASP A 23 -2.80 2.27 -12.50
C ASP A 23 -2.07 1.06 -11.91
N MET A 24 -1.35 1.25 -10.79
CA MET A 24 -0.50 0.23 -10.17
C MET A 24 -1.11 -0.37 -8.90
N LEU A 25 -1.84 0.43 -8.13
CA LEU A 25 -2.30 0.09 -6.79
C LEU A 25 -3.83 0.07 -6.71
N THR A 26 -4.34 -0.90 -5.98
CA THR A 26 -5.76 -1.07 -5.68
C THR A 26 -5.98 -0.98 -4.18
N ASN A 27 -6.88 -0.08 -3.78
CA ASN A 27 -7.18 0.19 -2.38
C ASN A 27 -7.65 -1.08 -1.65
N SER A 28 -7.12 -1.30 -0.44
CA SER A 28 -7.35 -2.46 0.41
C SER A 28 -6.98 -3.83 -0.17
N VAL A 29 -6.30 -3.86 -1.33
CA VAL A 29 -5.79 -5.09 -1.94
C VAL A 29 -4.28 -5.14 -1.79
N ASN A 30 -3.58 -4.14 -2.35
CA ASN A 30 -2.13 -4.05 -2.24
C ASN A 30 -1.70 -2.74 -1.55
N ALA A 31 -2.50 -1.67 -1.53
CA ALA A 31 -2.20 -0.48 -0.72
C ALA A 31 -3.43 0.06 -0.01
N LEU A 32 -3.23 0.97 0.94
CA LEU A 32 -4.29 1.86 1.40
C LEU A 32 -4.19 3.20 0.65
N ILE A 33 -5.28 3.60 0.02
CA ILE A 33 -5.34 4.82 -0.80
C ILE A 33 -6.33 5.79 -0.17
N PHE A 34 -5.91 7.04 0.02
CA PHE A 34 -6.72 8.10 0.60
C PHE A 34 -6.60 9.40 -0.21
N GLU A 35 -7.57 10.30 -0.10
CA GLU A 35 -7.54 11.57 -0.82
C GLU A 35 -6.58 12.59 -0.18
N ALA A 36 -5.89 13.36 -1.02
CA ALA A 36 -4.98 14.40 -0.53
C ALA A 36 -5.74 15.46 0.26
N GLY A 37 -5.27 15.78 1.47
CA GLY A 37 -5.93 16.71 2.37
C GLY A 37 -6.99 16.08 3.29
N ASP A 38 -7.37 14.81 3.07
CA ASP A 38 -8.26 14.09 3.98
C ASP A 38 -7.48 13.46 5.15
N VAL A 39 -7.26 14.27 6.18
CA VAL A 39 -6.60 13.84 7.43
C VAL A 39 -7.38 12.73 8.13
N GLY A 40 -8.71 12.74 8.04
CA GLY A 40 -9.57 11.73 8.66
C GLY A 40 -9.40 10.36 8.02
N ALA A 41 -9.35 10.32 6.68
CA ALA A 41 -9.07 9.09 5.94
C ALA A 41 -7.64 8.58 6.20
N LEU A 42 -6.64 9.48 6.26
CA LEU A 42 -5.27 9.10 6.62
C LEU A 42 -5.20 8.47 8.01
N SER A 43 -5.86 9.07 9.01
CA SER A 43 -5.92 8.51 10.38
C SER A 43 -6.50 7.11 10.39
N LYS A 44 -7.62 6.88 9.70
CA LYS A 44 -8.24 5.55 9.59
C LYS A 44 -7.32 4.53 8.91
N CYS A 45 -6.58 4.95 7.89
CA CYS A 45 -5.60 4.08 7.22
C CYS A 45 -4.48 3.68 8.18
N LEU A 46 -3.94 4.63 8.93
CA LEU A 46 -2.91 4.38 9.93
C LEU A 46 -3.42 3.47 11.04
N GLU A 47 -4.59 3.75 11.61
CA GLU A 47 -5.21 2.93 12.65
C GLU A 47 -5.41 1.49 12.18
N ARG A 48 -5.92 1.29 10.97
CA ARG A 48 -6.10 -0.06 10.39
C ARG A 48 -4.77 -0.78 10.26
N CYS A 49 -3.74 -0.13 9.71
CA CYS A 49 -2.40 -0.72 9.58
C CYS A 49 -1.74 -1.04 10.93
N MET A 50 -1.97 -0.22 11.96
CA MET A 50 -1.38 -0.44 13.29
C MET A 50 -2.07 -1.55 14.05
N ASN A 51 -3.41 -1.59 14.00
CA ASN A 51 -4.24 -2.47 14.84
C ASN A 51 -4.56 -3.83 14.18
N ASP A 52 -4.51 -3.93 12.85
CA ASP A 52 -4.77 -5.19 12.14
C ASP A 52 -3.47 -5.74 11.54
N SER A 53 -2.76 -6.54 12.33
CA SER A 53 -1.51 -7.18 11.90
C SER A 53 -1.70 -8.15 10.72
N HIS A 54 -2.84 -8.83 10.65
CA HIS A 54 -3.12 -9.78 9.57
C HIS A 54 -3.32 -9.02 8.25
N PHE A 55 -4.15 -7.98 8.26
CA PHE A 55 -4.35 -7.12 7.10
C PHE A 55 -3.03 -6.46 6.66
N ARG A 56 -2.25 -5.93 7.61
CA ARG A 56 -0.93 -5.36 7.32
C ARG A 56 0.00 -6.35 6.61
N HIS A 57 0.08 -7.60 7.09
CA HIS A 57 0.89 -8.62 6.42
C HIS A 57 0.34 -8.95 5.03
N SER A 58 -0.99 -9.03 4.86
CA SER A 58 -1.58 -9.31 3.55
C SER A 58 -1.25 -8.25 2.47
N LEU A 59 -1.13 -6.98 2.87
CA LEU A 59 -0.68 -5.91 1.97
C LEU A 59 0.79 -6.13 1.55
N SER A 60 1.67 -6.43 2.51
CA SER A 60 3.08 -6.72 2.24
C SER A 60 3.28 -7.95 1.34
N ASP A 61 2.57 -9.05 1.61
CA ASP A 61 2.66 -10.30 0.86
C ASP A 61 2.19 -10.15 -0.58
N SER A 62 1.15 -9.34 -0.80
CA SER A 62 0.64 -9.05 -2.15
C SER A 62 1.72 -8.46 -3.05
N PHE A 63 2.60 -7.61 -2.51
CA PHE A 63 3.70 -7.01 -3.28
C PHE A 63 4.87 -7.96 -3.53
N ILE A 64 5.20 -8.81 -2.56
CA ILE A 64 6.24 -9.83 -2.78
C ILE A 64 5.83 -10.75 -3.92
N ASN A 65 4.57 -11.14 -3.99
CA ASN A 65 4.04 -11.95 -5.09
C ASN A 65 4.05 -11.19 -6.42
N TRP A 66 3.67 -9.91 -6.42
CA TRP A 66 3.68 -9.07 -7.61
C TRP A 66 5.09 -8.87 -8.18
N LEU A 67 6.10 -8.59 -7.34
CA LEU A 67 7.50 -8.46 -7.75
C LEU A 67 8.05 -9.76 -8.34
N ARG A 68 7.65 -10.91 -7.82
CA ARG A 68 8.05 -12.22 -8.38
C ARG A 68 7.51 -12.42 -9.80
N LEU A 69 6.34 -11.89 -10.13
CA LEU A 69 5.75 -11.96 -11.46
C LEU A 69 6.39 -10.98 -12.45
N PHE A 70 6.91 -9.84 -11.96
CA PHE A 70 7.53 -8.81 -12.79
C PHE A 70 9.00 -9.08 -13.14
N LEU A 71 9.70 -9.91 -12.35
CA LEU A 71 11.13 -10.19 -12.50
C LEU A 71 11.43 -11.55 -13.18
N THR A 72 10.42 -12.23 -13.71
CA THR A 72 10.52 -13.48 -14.51
C THR A 72 10.04 -13.26 -15.93
#